data_AF-A0A1M5EAV0-F1
#
_entry.id   AF-A0A1M5EAV0-F1
#
_cell.length_a   1.000
_cell.length_b   1.000
_cell.length_c   1.000
_cell.angle_alpha   90.00
_cell.angle_beta   90.00
_cell.angle_gamma   90.00
#
_symmetry.space_group_name_H-M   'P 1'
#
loop_
_entity.id
_entity.type
_entity.pdbx_description
1 polymer ?
#
loop_
_entity_poly.entity_id
_entity_poly.type
_entity_poly.pdbx_seq_one_letter_code
_entity_poly.pdbx_strand_id
1 'polypeptide(L)'
;MAIRYDLWLDPEDVERHRAVEADLERYFIERFADYPHIRLFGDDPYDYDAPFNRLYDALILRANDYCERTWGYVPTPVQLNKAFFRGVARSNKFLRDPDDDHGDPNRTPSH
;
A
#
# COMPACT_ATOMS: atom_id res chain seq x y z
N MET A 1 21.33 -2.13 -15.99
CA MET A 1 20.44 -1.69 -14.90
C MET A 1 21.34 -1.22 -13.76
N ALA A 2 21.40 0.09 -13.48
CA ALA A 2 22.12 0.59 -12.31
C ALA A 2 21.21 0.43 -11.08
N ILE A 3 21.75 -0.04 -9.96
CA ILE A 3 21.06 -0.02 -8.67
C ILE A 3 20.90 1.45 -8.29
N ARG A 4 19.64 1.90 -8.16
CA ARG A 4 19.30 3.30 -7.90
C ARG A 4 18.60 3.55 -6.58
N TYR A 5 18.38 2.50 -5.78
CA TYR A 5 17.62 2.60 -4.53
C TYR A 5 18.54 2.96 -3.39
N ASP A 6 18.24 4.06 -2.69
CA ASP A 6 19.05 4.55 -1.56
C ASP A 6 19.25 3.47 -0.48
N LEU A 7 18.24 2.62 -0.22
CA LEU A 7 18.39 1.50 0.73
C LEU A 7 19.48 0.50 0.33
N TRP A 8 19.74 0.31 -0.96
CA TRP A 8 20.78 -0.60 -1.43
C TRP A 8 22.12 0.10 -1.62
N LEU A 9 22.12 1.41 -1.82
CA LEU A 9 23.32 2.23 -1.93
C LEU A 9 23.94 2.50 -0.56
N ASP A 10 23.11 2.87 0.41
CA ASP A 10 23.51 3.28 1.76
C ASP A 10 22.72 2.47 2.82
N PRO A 11 22.85 1.12 2.88
CA PRO A 11 22.03 0.27 3.75
C PRO A 11 22.15 0.59 5.25
N GLU A 12 23.26 1.20 5.67
CA GLU A 12 23.52 1.63 7.04
C GLU A 12 22.77 2.89 7.47
N ASP A 13 22.21 3.68 6.54
CA ASP A 13 21.41 4.89 6.85
C ASP A 13 19.99 4.53 7.32
N VAL A 14 19.93 3.68 8.35
CA VAL A 14 18.70 3.09 8.90
C VAL A 14 17.74 4.17 9.38
N GLU A 15 18.26 5.29 9.90
CA GLU A 15 17.43 6.40 10.36
C GLU A 15 16.67 7.07 9.21
N ARG A 16 17.37 7.40 8.11
CA ARG A 16 16.73 7.97 6.92
C ARG A 16 15.74 6.98 6.31
N HIS A 17 16.10 5.70 6.18
CA HIS A 17 15.22 4.66 5.63
C HIS A 17 13.92 4.53 6.43
N ARG A 18 14.00 4.56 7.77
CA ARG A 18 12.83 4.50 8.66
C ARG A 18 11.99 5.77 8.59
N ALA A 19 12.64 6.94 8.53
CA ALA A 19 11.94 8.22 8.42
C ALA A 19 11.13 8.29 7.12
N VAL A 20 11.73 7.87 6.00
CA VAL A 20 11.05 7.79 4.69
C VAL A 20 9.90 6.78 4.73
N GLU A 21 10.09 5.57 5.28
CA GLU A 21 8.99 4.59 5.40
C GLU A 21 7.81 5.13 6.21
N ALA A 22 8.07 5.81 7.33
CA ALA A 22 7.04 6.38 8.18
C ALA A 22 6.30 7.55 7.50
N ASP A 23 7.02 8.37 6.73
CA ASP A 23 6.42 9.45 5.96
C ASP A 23 5.59 8.95 4.78
N LEU A 24 6.07 7.93 4.06
CA LEU A 24 5.33 7.25 3.01
C LEU A 24 4.01 6.68 3.52
N GLU A 25 4.02 6.07 4.71
CA GLU A 25 2.80 5.54 5.31
C GLU A 25 1.77 6.65 5.59
N ARG A 26 2.21 7.79 6.13
CA ARG A 26 1.33 8.96 6.33
C ARG A 26 0.82 9.49 5.00
N TYR A 27 1.71 9.64 4.01
CA TYR A 27 1.37 10.10 2.67
C TYR A 27 0.25 9.25 2.06
N PHE A 28 0.35 7.92 2.14
CA PHE A 28 -0.70 7.03 1.63
C PHE A 28 -2.03 7.22 2.38
N ILE A 29 -2.01 7.25 3.72
CA ILE A 29 -3.23 7.45 4.53
C ILE A 29 -3.94 8.74 4.15
N GLU A 30 -3.19 9.84 4.02
CA GLU A 30 -3.75 11.12 3.60
C GLU A 30 -4.33 11.06 2.20
N ARG A 31 -3.63 10.43 1.25
CA ARG A 31 -4.12 10.31 -0.13
C ARG A 31 -5.32 9.38 -0.25
N PHE A 32 -5.46 8.36 0.60
CA PHE A 32 -6.67 7.52 0.63
C PHE A 32 -7.92 8.33 0.99
N ALA A 33 -7.79 9.39 1.79
CA ALA A 33 -8.91 10.24 2.17
C ALA A 33 -9.61 10.88 0.96
N ASP A 34 -8.85 11.12 -0.12
CA ASP A 34 -9.30 11.74 -1.37
C ASP A 34 -10.15 10.81 -2.25
N TYR A 35 -10.25 9.52 -1.90
CA TYR A 35 -10.98 8.51 -2.68
C TYR A 35 -12.28 8.07 -1.97
N PRO A 36 -13.28 7.58 -2.75
CA PRO A 36 -14.43 6.88 -2.19
C PRO A 36 -13.98 5.60 -1.46
N HIS A 37 -14.90 4.98 -0.70
CA HIS A 37 -14.63 3.67 -0.10
C HIS A 37 -14.38 2.63 -1.21
N ILE A 38 -13.36 1.80 -1.02
CA ILE A 38 -12.92 0.78 -1.98
C ILE A 38 -13.10 -0.58 -1.34
N ARG A 39 -13.68 -1.52 -2.08
CA ARG A 39 -13.77 -2.93 -1.68
C ARG A 39 -12.48 -3.64 -2.09
N LEU A 40 -11.89 -4.40 -1.18
CA LEU A 40 -10.62 -5.11 -1.39
C LEU A 40 -10.77 -6.43 -2.17
N PHE A 41 -11.98 -6.97 -2.21
CA PHE A 41 -12.32 -8.19 -2.92
C PHE A 41 -13.57 -7.88 -3.75
N GLY A 42 -13.43 -7.96 -5.07
CA GLY A 42 -14.55 -7.86 -6.00
C GLY A 42 -15.02 -9.26 -6.40
N ASP A 43 -16.16 -9.32 -7.09
CA ASP A 43 -16.74 -10.59 -7.55
C ASP A 43 -15.85 -11.33 -8.57
N ASP A 44 -14.90 -10.64 -9.21
CA ASP A 44 -14.00 -11.20 -10.23
C ASP A 44 -12.51 -11.06 -9.82
N PRO A 45 -11.82 -12.17 -9.50
CA PRO A 45 -10.39 -12.16 -9.17
C PRO A 45 -9.47 -11.87 -10.37
N TYR A 46 -10.00 -11.87 -11.60
CA TYR A 46 -9.27 -11.54 -12.83
C TYR A 46 -9.56 -10.11 -13.33
N ASP A 47 -10.30 -9.31 -12.57
CA ASP A 47 -10.49 -7.89 -12.86
C ASP A 47 -9.22 -7.10 -12.48
N TYR A 48 -8.25 -7.11 -13.39
CA TYR A 48 -7.03 -6.29 -13.29
C TYR A 48 -7.34 -4.78 -13.28
N ASP A 49 -8.54 -4.40 -13.69
CA ASP A 49 -9.02 -3.03 -13.77
C ASP A 49 -9.82 -2.60 -12.53
N ALA A 50 -9.90 -3.47 -11.51
CA ALA A 50 -10.59 -3.20 -10.26
C ALA A 50 -10.14 -1.86 -9.65
N PRO A 51 -11.05 -1.11 -8.99
CA PRO A 51 -10.73 0.20 -8.41
C PRO A 51 -9.50 0.20 -7.50
N PHE A 52 -9.27 -0.90 -6.78
CA PHE A 52 -8.09 -1.08 -5.95
C PHE A 52 -6.79 -1.13 -6.77
N ASN A 53 -6.75 -1.90 -7.86
CA ASN A 53 -5.56 -2.04 -8.70
C ASN A 53 -5.18 -0.71 -9.36
N ARG A 54 -6.18 0.00 -9.90
CA ARG A 54 -5.96 1.34 -10.48
C ARG A 54 -5.47 2.35 -9.44
N LEU A 55 -6.02 2.30 -8.22
CA LEU A 55 -5.57 3.14 -7.12
C LEU A 55 -4.12 2.82 -6.74
N TYR A 56 -3.79 1.53 -6.60
CA TYR A 56 -2.46 1.07 -6.26
C TYR A 56 -1.44 1.58 -7.28
N ASP A 57 -1.65 1.35 -8.57
CA ASP A 57 -0.72 1.79 -9.61
C ASP A 57 -0.52 3.31 -9.60
N ALA A 58 -1.62 4.08 -9.49
CA ALA A 58 -1.57 5.53 -9.47
C ALA A 58 -0.85 6.08 -8.23
N LEU A 59 -1.10 5.50 -7.05
CA LEU A 59 -0.51 5.98 -5.80
C LEU A 59 0.94 5.54 -5.64
N ILE A 60 1.32 4.35 -6.10
CA ILE A 60 2.73 3.90 -6.08
C ILE A 60 3.59 4.82 -6.94
N LEU A 61 3.15 5.16 -8.15
CA LEU A 61 3.86 6.09 -9.02
C LEU A 61 4.02 7.46 -8.36
N ARG A 62 2.93 8.02 -7.81
CA ARG A 62 2.96 9.33 -7.15
C ARG A 62 3.81 9.32 -5.88
N ALA A 63 3.82 8.23 -5.12
CA ALA A 63 4.63 8.08 -3.91
C ALA A 63 6.13 8.04 -4.24
N ASN A 64 6.51 7.36 -5.33
CA ASN A 64 7.89 7.39 -5.82
C ASN A 64 8.31 8.83 -6.17
N ASP A 65 7.50 9.54 -6.95
CA ASP A 65 7.76 10.94 -7.32
C ASP A 65 7.82 11.86 -6.10
N TYR A 66 6.97 11.63 -5.11
CA TYR A 66 6.98 12.36 -3.85
C TYR A 66 8.28 12.14 -3.06
N CYS A 67 8.75 10.90 -2.93
CA CYS A 67 10.01 10.60 -2.25
C CYS A 67 11.21 11.27 -2.95
N GLU A 68 11.26 11.22 -4.27
CA GLU A 68 12.34 11.85 -5.02
C GLU A 68 12.34 13.37 -4.83
N ARG A 69 11.17 14.03 -4.84
CA ARG A 69 11.06 15.49 -4.68
C ARG A 69 11.28 15.98 -3.26
N THR A 70 10.73 15.28 -2.28
CA THR A 70 10.70 15.74 -0.88
C THR A 70 11.95 15.31 -0.13
N TRP A 71 12.40 14.08 -0.36
CA TRP A 71 13.49 13.46 0.40
C TRP A 71 14.79 13.32 -0.40
N GLY A 72 14.77 13.59 -1.71
CA GLY A 72 15.88 13.26 -2.60
C GLY A 72 16.23 11.77 -2.50
N TYR A 73 15.21 10.92 -2.35
CA TYR A 73 15.34 9.52 -1.98
C TYR A 73 14.57 8.66 -2.98
N VAL A 74 15.20 7.61 -3.49
CA VAL A 74 14.59 6.62 -4.37
C VAL A 74 14.25 5.37 -3.55
N PRO A 75 12.98 5.19 -3.18
CA PRO A 75 12.57 4.04 -2.39
C PRO A 75 12.60 2.75 -3.21
N THR A 76 12.86 1.65 -2.52
CA THR A 76 12.70 0.32 -3.13
C THR A 76 11.22 0.02 -3.37
N PRO A 77 10.88 -0.84 -4.35
CA PRO A 77 9.52 -1.34 -4.52
C PRO A 77 8.96 -1.99 -3.25
N VAL A 78 9.82 -2.62 -2.44
CA VAL A 78 9.43 -3.23 -1.16
C VAL A 78 9.02 -2.19 -0.14
N GLN A 79 9.76 -1.08 0.00
CA GLN A 79 9.39 0.02 0.90
C GLN A 79 8.06 0.65 0.52
N LEU A 80 7.86 0.91 -0.78
CA LEU A 80 6.61 1.45 -1.32
C LEU A 80 5.42 0.53 -1.02
N ASN A 81 5.55 -0.76 -1.35
CA ASN A 81 4.51 -1.77 -1.09
C ASN A 81 4.17 -1.87 0.40
N LYS A 82 5.19 -2.02 1.24
CA LYS A 82 5.04 -2.16 2.69
C LYS A 82 4.33 -0.95 3.29
N ALA A 83 4.71 0.27 2.89
CA ALA A 83 4.06 1.49 3.37
C ALA A 83 2.61 1.60 2.86
N PHE A 84 2.35 1.26 1.60
CA PHE A 84 1.01 1.25 1.02
C PHE A 84 0.07 0.31 1.79
N PHE A 85 0.44 -0.96 1.94
CA PHE A 85 -0.42 -1.95 2.60
C PHE A 85 -0.58 -1.69 4.11
N ARG A 86 0.43 -1.11 4.78
CA ARG A 86 0.27 -0.62 6.15
C ARG A 86 -0.75 0.50 6.23
N GLY A 87 -0.70 1.44 5.29
CA GLY A 87 -1.70 2.50 5.17
C GLY A 87 -3.10 1.95 4.90
N VAL A 88 -3.23 0.95 4.02
CA VAL A 88 -4.50 0.26 3.75
C VAL A 88 -5.08 -0.33 5.03
N ALA A 89 -4.27 -1.05 5.81
CA ALA A 89 -4.70 -1.66 7.07
C ALA A 89 -5.10 -0.66 8.16
N ARG A 90 -4.61 0.59 8.08
CA ARG A 90 -4.93 1.68 9.03
C ARG A 90 -6.03 2.62 8.54
N SER A 91 -6.45 2.51 7.29
CA SER A 91 -7.43 3.39 6.67
C SER A 91 -8.84 2.78 6.77
N ASN A 92 -9.82 3.62 7.11
CA ASN A 92 -11.23 3.25 7.11
C ASN A 92 -11.85 3.21 5.69
N LYS A 93 -11.07 3.53 4.66
CA LYS A 93 -11.54 3.58 3.27
C LYS A 93 -11.64 2.21 2.61
N PHE A 94 -10.95 1.21 3.15
CA PHE A 94 -10.92 -0.12 2.57
C PHE A 94 -11.87 -1.05 3.30
N LEU A 95 -12.89 -1.49 2.58
CA LEU A 95 -13.91 -2.39 3.09
C LEU A 95 -13.57 -3.82 2.68
N ARG A 96 -13.63 -4.73 3.65
CA ARG A 96 -13.60 -6.18 3.42
C ARG A 96 -15.03 -6.68 3.47
N ASP A 97 -15.43 -7.50 2.50
CA ASP A 97 -16.76 -8.09 2.54
C ASP A 97 -16.84 -9.09 3.70
N PRO A 98 -17.95 -9.10 4.47
CA PRO A 98 -18.10 -9.99 5.63
C PRO A 98 -18.20 -11.47 5.25
N ASP A 99 -18.46 -11.78 3.98
CA ASP A 99 -18.52 -13.16 3.46
C ASP A 99 -17.15 -13.71 2.99
N ASP A 100 -16.09 -12.88 2.97
CA ASP A 100 -14.70 -13.33 2.76
C ASP A 100 -14.08 -14.00 4.02
N ASP A 101 -14.93 -14.38 4.98
CA ASP A 101 -14.62 -15.24 6.11
C ASP A 101 -14.87 -16.73 5.77
N HIS A 102 -14.68 -17.11 4.51
CA HIS A 102 -14.62 -18.52 4.08
C HIS A 102 -13.38 -19.28 4.62
N GLY A 103 -12.64 -18.69 5.56
CA GLY A 103 -11.45 -19.23 6.19
C GLY A 103 -11.62 -19.65 7.65
N ASP A 104 -12.81 -19.58 8.25
CA ASP A 104 -13.05 -20.16 9.57
C ASP A 104 -13.59 -21.60 9.46
N PRO A 105 -12.75 -22.65 9.62
CA PRO A 105 -13.21 -24.03 9.64
C PRO A 105 -14.11 -24.36 10.85
N ASN A 106 -14.32 -23.44 11.79
CA ASN A 106 -15.13 -23.65 12.99
C ASN A 106 -16.53 -23.01 12.95
N ARG A 107 -16.98 -22.46 11.81
CA ARG A 107 -18.36 -21.97 11.70
C ARG A 107 -19.31 -23.17 11.54
N THR A 108 -19.86 -23.65 12.65
CA THR A 108 -20.90 -24.69 12.64
C THR A 108 -22.19 -24.13 12.04
N PRO A 109 -22.83 -24.82 11.08
CA PRO A 109 -24.10 -24.39 10.53
C PRO A 109 -25.17 -24.52 11.62
N SER A 110 -25.78 -23.40 11.97
CA SER A 110 -26.94 -23.37 12.86
C SER A 110 -28.18 -23.74 12.04
N HIS A 111 -28.85 -24.83 12.44
CA HIS A 111 -30.14 -25.30 11.91
C HIS A 111 -31.29 -24.70 12.72
#